data_AF-A0A534NBW5-F1
#
_entry.id   AF-A0A534NBW5-F1
#
_cell.length_a   1.000
_cell.length_b   1.000
_cell.length_c   1.000
_cell.angle_alpha   90.00
_cell.angle_beta   90.00
_cell.angle_gamma   90.00
#
_symmetry.space_group_name_H-M   'P 1'
#
loop_
_entity.id
_entity.type
_entity.pdbx_description
1 polymer ?
#
loop_
_entity_poly.entity_id
_entity_poly.type
_entity_poly.pdbx_seq_one_letter_code
_entity_poly.pdbx_strand_id
1 'polypeptide(L)' 'SRVVGEVMQRSAVPGAVPWLLLRAKSSEGSGMLSGVKYIQRLDTAGGVAPSGGCDGAHEGTEARVDYSANYDFYGAR' A
#
# COMPACT_ATOMS: atom_id res chain seq x y z
N SER A 1 13.82 11.76 4.24
CA SER A 1 13.88 10.46 4.94
C SER A 1 12.97 9.48 4.26
N ARG A 2 13.17 8.18 4.49
CA ARG A 2 12.44 7.07 3.88
C ARG A 2 12.13 6.01 4.94
N VAL A 3 11.00 5.32 4.79
CA VAL A 3 10.64 4.11 5.57
C VAL A 3 10.14 3.03 4.62
N VAL A 4 10.56 1.78 4.83
CA VAL A 4 10.06 0.60 4.12
C VAL A 4 9.18 -0.19 5.06
N GLY A 5 7.91 -0.40 4.67
CA GLY A 5 6.94 -1.17 5.44
C GLY A 5 6.94 -2.65 5.08
N GLU A 6 6.74 -3.50 6.08
CA GLU A 6 6.46 -4.92 5.98
C GLU A 6 5.01 -5.18 6.40
N VAL A 7 4.23 -5.91 5.60
CA VAL A 7 2.82 -6.19 5.90
C VAL A 7 2.71 -7.10 7.14
N MET A 8 1.96 -6.64 8.14
CA MET A 8 1.61 -7.41 9.33
C MET A 8 0.20 -7.99 9.24
N GLN A 9 -0.76 -7.17 8.80
CA GLN A 9 -2.16 -7.57 8.68
C GLN A 9 -2.80 -6.99 7.43
N ARG A 10 -3.85 -7.67 6.96
CA ARG A 10 -4.68 -7.26 5.83
C ARG A 10 -6.14 -7.33 6.24
N SER A 11 -6.93 -6.35 5.83
CA SER A 11 -8.39 -6.40 5.90
C SER A 11 -8.96 -6.20 4.51
N ALA A 12 -9.80 -7.13 4.05
CA ALA A 12 -10.41 -7.06 2.73
C ALA A 12 -11.39 -5.89 2.64
N VAL A 13 -11.43 -5.25 1.47
CA VAL A 13 -12.38 -4.18 1.16
C VAL A 13 -13.08 -4.54 -0.15
N PRO A 14 -14.41 -4.63 -0.20
CA PRO A 14 -15.12 -4.94 -1.44
C PRO A 14 -14.78 -3.92 -2.55
N GLY A 15 -14.32 -4.42 -3.70
CA GLY A 15 -14.01 -3.56 -4.85
C GLY A 15 -12.75 -2.69 -4.72
N ALA A 16 -11.92 -2.89 -3.69
CA ALA A 16 -10.67 -2.16 -3.51
C ALA A 16 -9.53 -3.07 -3.03
N VAL A 17 -8.29 -2.60 -3.17
CA VAL A 17 -7.15 -3.30 -2.53
C VAL A 17 -7.31 -3.31 -1.00
N PRO A 18 -6.76 -4.31 -0.29
CA PRO A 18 -6.95 -4.43 1.15
C PRO A 18 -6.39 -3.23 1.93
N TRP A 19 -7.03 -2.91 3.05
CA TRP A 19 -6.37 -2.13 4.10
C TRP A 19 -5.19 -2.91 4.67
N LEU A 20 -4.15 -2.20 5.07
CA LEU A 20 -2.93 -2.81 5.57
C LEU A 20 -2.52 -2.17 6.90
N LEU A 21 -2.08 -3.02 7.82
CA LEU A 21 -1.15 -2.62 8.87
C LEU A 21 0.25 -3.06 8.45
N LEU A 22 1.18 -2.12 8.42
CA LEU A 22 2.58 -2.37 8.14
C LEU A 22 3.45 -2.02 9.36
N ARG A 23 4.48 -2.83 9.62
CA ARG A 23 5.58 -2.47 10.52
C ARG A 23 6.76 -1.88 9.74
N ALA A 24 7.46 -0.91 10.30
CA ALA A 24 8.68 -0.40 9.69
C ALA A 24 9.77 -1.49 9.71
N LYS A 25 10.19 -1.92 8.51
CA LYS A 25 11.27 -2.89 8.31
C LYS A 25 12.64 -2.21 8.29
N SER A 26 12.72 -1.06 7.63
CA SER A 26 13.91 -0.21 7.61
C SER A 26 13.53 1.26 7.46
N SER A 27 14.42 2.13 7.93
CA SER A 27 14.26 3.58 7.86
C SER A 27 15.60 4.22 7.53
N GLU A 28 15.58 5.29 6.73
CA GLU A 28 16.78 6.00 6.28
C GLU A 28 16.62 7.53 6.36
N GLY A 29 17.69 8.21 6.75
CA GLY A 29 17.73 9.66 6.93
C GLY A 29 17.03 10.15 8.20
N SER A 30 17.19 11.45 8.50
CA SER A 30 16.78 12.09 9.77
C SER A 30 15.52 12.98 9.70
N GLY A 31 14.78 12.95 8.59
CA GLY A 31 13.54 13.72 8.42
C GLY A 31 12.29 13.11 9.10
N MET A 32 11.11 13.63 8.79
CA MET A 32 9.82 13.25 9.41
C MET A 32 9.55 11.74 9.52
N LEU A 33 9.93 10.96 8.51
CA LEU A 33 9.72 9.50 8.51
C LEU A 33 10.68 8.70 9.42
N SER A 34 11.69 9.32 10.03
CA SER A 34 12.73 8.62 10.81
C SER A 34 12.19 7.96 12.09
N GLY A 35 11.15 8.53 12.70
CA GLY A 35 10.52 8.00 13.92
C GLY A 35 9.44 6.94 13.67
N VAL A 36 9.01 6.74 12.43
CA VAL A 36 7.87 5.87 12.09
C VAL A 36 8.16 4.43 12.43
N LYS A 37 7.25 3.79 13.18
CA LYS A 37 7.31 2.37 13.54
C LYS A 37 6.23 1.54 12.88
N TYR A 38 5.09 2.16 12.57
CA TYR A 38 3.98 1.52 11.92
C TYR A 38 3.33 2.46 10.91
N ILE A 39 2.71 1.87 9.89
CA ILE A 39 1.98 2.56 8.84
C ILE A 39 0.63 1.87 8.69
N GLN A 40 -0.46 2.64 8.67
CA GLN A 40 -1.77 2.15 8.24
C GLN A 40 -2.07 2.67 6.85
N ARG A 41 -2.64 1.78 6.04
CA ARG A 41 -3.27 2.13 4.78
C ARG A 41 -4.75 1.84 4.91
N LEU A 42 -5.54 2.90 4.94
CA LEU A 42 -6.97 2.87 5.21
C LEU A 42 -7.75 3.51 4.06
N ASP A 43 -9.07 3.37 4.12
CA ASP A 43 -10.03 3.99 3.20
C ASP A 43 -9.67 3.79 1.72
N THR A 44 -9.16 2.59 1.40
CA THR A 44 -8.80 2.25 0.03
C THR A 44 -10.03 2.24 -0.88
N ALA A 45 -9.91 2.86 -2.04
CA ALA A 45 -10.87 2.77 -3.13
C ALA A 45 -10.14 2.38 -4.42
N GLY A 46 -10.67 1.40 -5.16
CA GLY A 46 -10.09 0.92 -6.41
C GLY A 46 -8.76 0.15 -6.26
N GLY A 47 -7.96 0.17 -7.32
CA GLY A 47 -6.69 -0.56 -7.41
C GLY A 47 -6.81 -2.08 -7.56
N VAL A 48 -8.03 -2.62 -7.71
CA VAL A 48 -8.24 -4.05 -8.01
C VAL A 48 -7.79 -4.33 -9.43
N ALA A 49 -7.20 -5.52 -9.65
CA ALA A 49 -6.86 -5.96 -11.00
C ALA A 49 -8.11 -5.91 -11.91
N PRO A 50 -7.99 -5.43 -13.16
CA PRO A 50 -9.09 -5.47 -14.11
C PRO A 50 -9.59 -6.91 -14.30
N SER A 51 -10.88 -7.08 -14.60
CA SER A 51 -11.50 -8.40 -14.78
C SER A 51 -11.02 -9.15 -16.03
N GLY A 52 -10.21 -8.53 -16.88
CA GLY A 52 -9.66 -9.11 -18.11
C GLY A 52 -8.19 -8.74 -18.31
N GLY A 53 -7.58 -9.27 -19.37
CA GLY A 53 -6.18 -8.97 -19.72
C GLY A 53 -5.14 -9.91 -19.12
N CYS A 54 -5.54 -10.90 -18.32
CA CYS A 54 -4.66 -12.00 -17.91
C CYS A 54 -4.80 -13.20 -18.88
N ASP A 55 -4.61 -12.96 -20.17
CA ASP A 55 -4.60 -13.97 -21.23
C ASP A 55 -3.46 -13.71 -22.23
N GLY A 56 -3.22 -14.66 -23.14
CA GLY A 56 -2.13 -14.55 -24.12
C GLY A 56 -2.31 -13.42 -25.14
N ALA A 57 -3.53 -12.93 -25.37
CA ALA A 57 -3.77 -11.81 -26.29
C ALA A 57 -3.34 -10.46 -25.69
N HIS A 58 -3.16 -10.41 -24.36
CA HIS A 58 -2.80 -9.22 -23.60
C HIS A 58 -1.41 -9.33 -22.97
N GLU A 59 -0.59 -10.29 -23.40
CA GLU A 59 0.79 -10.42 -22.94
C GLU A 59 1.59 -9.13 -23.21
N GLY A 60 2.31 -8.64 -22.20
CA GLY A 60 3.09 -7.41 -22.29
C GLY A 60 2.27 -6.12 -22.21
N THR A 61 0.95 -6.18 -22.05
CA THR A 61 0.11 -4.99 -21.89
C THR A 61 0.09 -4.49 -20.45
N GLU A 62 0.03 -3.16 -20.29
CA GLU A 62 -0.15 -2.51 -18.98
C GLU A 62 -1.56 -1.92 -18.87
N ALA A 63 -2.26 -2.23 -17.79
CA ALA A 63 -3.53 -1.60 -17.44
C ALA A 63 -3.35 -0.64 -16.26
N ARG A 64 -3.85 0.59 -16.42
CA ARG A 64 -3.89 1.60 -15.35
C ARG A 64 -5.25 1.51 -14.66
N VAL A 65 -5.25 1.40 -13.34
CA VAL A 65 -6.45 1.35 -12.51
C VAL A 65 -6.36 2.44 -11.45
N ASP A 66 -7.40 3.26 -11.35
CA ASP A 66 -7.46 4.33 -10.37
C ASP A 66 -7.47 3.76 -8.95
N TYR A 67 -6.75 4.45 -8.06
CA TYR A 67 -6.56 4.03 -6.68
C TYR A 67 -6.36 5.24 -5.76
N SER A 68 -7.05 5.25 -4.62
CA SER A 68 -6.83 6.19 -3.53
C SER A 68 -6.79 5.46 -2.18
N ALA A 69 -6.12 6.07 -1.20
CA ALA A 69 -6.09 5.63 0.19
C ALA A 69 -5.56 6.72 1.12
N ASN A 70 -5.91 6.60 2.40
CA ASN A 70 -5.31 7.36 3.49
C ASN A 70 -4.13 6.60 4.08
N TYR A 71 -3.04 7.31 4.37
CA TYR A 71 -1.85 6.76 5.01
C TYR A 71 -1.54 7.46 6.31
N ASP A 72 -1.64 6.72 7.40
CA ASP A 72 -1.31 7.20 8.73
C ASP A 72 0.04 6.61 9.17
N PHE A 73 0.94 7.48 9.63
CA PHE A 73 2.29 7.13 10.05
C PHE A 73 2.44 7.41 11.54
N TYR A 74 2.77 6.39 12.32
CA TYR A 74 2.90 6.54 13.77
C TYR A 74 4.13 5.82 14.30
N GLY A 75 4.69 6.40 15.37
CA GLY A 75 5.98 6.05 15.92
C GLY A 75 6.12 6.56 17.35
N ALA A 76 7.25 6.26 17.99
CA ALA A 76 7.54 6.79 19.31
C ALA A 76 7.66 8.32 19.24
N ARG A 77 7.14 8.99 20.28
CA ARG A 77 7.19 10.44 20.43
C ARG A 77 8.59 10.89 20.84
#